data_AF-A0AAF0TRW4-F1
#
_entry.id   AF-A0AAF0TRW4-F1
#
_cell.length_a   1.000
_cell.length_b   1.000
_cell.length_c   1.000
_cell.angle_alpha   90.00
_cell.angle_beta   90.00
_cell.angle_gamma   90.00
#
_symmetry.space_group_name_H-M   'P 1'
#
loop_
_entity.id
_entity.type
_entity.pdbx_description
1 polymer ?
#
loop_
_entity_poly.entity_id
_entity_poly.type
_entity_poly.pdbx_seq_one_letter_code
_entity_poly.pdbx_strand_id
1 'polypeptide(L)'
;MNFPQLVGKRCLGVGIPGWLFTADGEGNMNLFHLNSRSLIQLPHMTTLKGFDSDNERGYYWKPGKNGFITVETRKATYSDVTWHDGQFYGVDVRGNVVILDFRGELEPTIGRIVQGIPSDFICGMKLYIVHSQGELFVITRDGICNHPETKTYGVEEFVVCKVDVDNNEISYEEVNDLDNSSLFLGFSASVAVDVEQYGCKANHIYFTDDCSTAYYSSEKGGGKDMGIYNLLDDTIEPHYTGESYHRFSPPIWIFNTPFSA
;
A
#
# COMPACT_ATOMS: atom_id res chain seq x y z
N MET A 1 23.24 -1.86 -11.17
CA MET A 1 22.67 -3.22 -11.28
C MET A 1 21.75 -3.20 -12.50
N ASN A 2 21.86 -4.14 -13.45
CA ASN A 2 21.04 -4.16 -14.68
C ASN A 2 20.01 -5.30 -14.61
N PHE A 3 18.75 -5.00 -14.92
CA PHE A 3 17.62 -5.92 -14.82
C PHE A 3 16.89 -6.03 -16.17
N PRO A 4 17.44 -6.76 -17.15
CA PRO A 4 16.81 -6.90 -18.47
C PRO A 4 15.39 -7.50 -18.39
N GLN A 5 15.10 -8.29 -17.36
CA GLN A 5 13.77 -8.89 -17.11
C GLN A 5 12.67 -7.87 -16.80
N LEU A 6 13.05 -6.64 -16.41
CA LEU A 6 12.13 -5.56 -16.03
C LEU A 6 11.89 -4.56 -17.16
N VAL A 7 12.65 -4.64 -18.26
CA VAL A 7 12.53 -3.72 -19.40
C VAL A 7 11.14 -3.86 -20.01
N GLY A 8 10.45 -2.73 -20.20
CA GLY A 8 9.10 -2.68 -20.77
C GLY A 8 7.98 -3.10 -19.82
N LYS A 9 8.27 -3.34 -18.54
CA LYS A 9 7.28 -3.74 -17.53
C LYS A 9 7.01 -2.62 -16.53
N ARG A 10 5.74 -2.48 -16.14
CA ARG A 10 5.40 -1.76 -14.91
C ARG A 10 5.87 -2.58 -13.72
N CYS A 11 6.50 -1.93 -12.76
CA CYS A 11 7.01 -2.55 -11.55
C CYS A 11 6.37 -1.91 -10.33
N LEU A 12 5.92 -2.73 -9.39
CA LEU A 12 5.40 -2.30 -8.09
C LEU A 12 6.15 -3.08 -7.01
N GLY A 13 6.61 -2.40 -5.97
CA GLY A 13 7.07 -3.10 -4.76
C GLY A 13 5.86 -3.73 -4.07
N VAL A 14 6.05 -4.88 -3.42
CA VAL A 14 4.94 -5.65 -2.81
C VAL A 14 5.08 -5.78 -1.29
N GLY A 15 6.01 -5.04 -0.67
CA GLY A 15 6.22 -5.11 0.78
C GLY A 15 6.69 -6.48 1.24
N ILE A 16 7.25 -7.29 0.34
CA ILE A 16 7.87 -8.58 0.65
C ILE A 16 9.33 -8.50 0.23
N PRO A 17 10.29 -8.90 1.08
CA PRO A 17 11.69 -8.62 0.84
C PRO A 17 12.20 -9.27 -0.43
N GLY A 18 12.87 -8.46 -1.26
CA GLY A 18 13.42 -8.86 -2.55
C GLY A 18 12.40 -9.01 -3.67
N TRP A 19 11.09 -9.01 -3.42
CA TRP A 19 10.08 -9.24 -4.46
C TRP A 19 9.53 -7.95 -5.06
N LEU A 20 9.29 -7.99 -6.36
CA LEU A 20 8.55 -7.00 -7.13
C LEU A 20 7.41 -7.66 -7.87
N PHE A 21 6.25 -7.01 -7.91
CA PHE A 21 5.24 -7.30 -8.90
C PHE A 21 5.61 -6.63 -10.22
N THR A 22 5.41 -7.35 -11.33
CA THR A 22 5.68 -6.86 -12.67
C THR A 22 4.53 -7.20 -13.61
N ALA A 23 4.16 -6.26 -14.47
CA ALA A 23 3.18 -6.45 -15.54
C ALA A 23 3.67 -5.83 -16.84
N ASP A 24 3.57 -6.56 -17.96
CA ASP A 24 3.85 -6.02 -19.30
C ASP A 24 2.61 -5.52 -20.03
N GLY A 25 2.80 -4.92 -21.21
CA GLY A 25 1.70 -4.42 -22.05
C GLY A 25 0.83 -5.50 -22.68
N GLU A 26 1.23 -6.77 -22.60
CA GLU A 26 0.44 -7.90 -23.10
C GLU A 26 -0.49 -8.47 -22.00
N GLY A 27 -0.26 -8.11 -20.74
CA GLY A 27 -1.04 -8.58 -19.59
C GLY A 27 -0.39 -9.77 -18.88
N ASN A 28 0.87 -10.09 -19.16
CA ASN A 28 1.62 -11.08 -18.38
C ASN A 28 2.03 -10.47 -17.05
N MET A 29 1.70 -11.16 -15.96
CA MET A 29 1.96 -10.70 -14.60
C MET A 29 2.90 -11.67 -13.89
N ASN A 30 3.85 -11.16 -13.12
CA ASN A 30 4.83 -11.97 -12.42
C ASN A 30 5.24 -11.34 -11.08
N LEU A 31 5.62 -12.18 -10.13
CA LEU A 31 6.50 -11.78 -9.04
C LEU A 31 7.94 -12.08 -9.44
N PHE A 32 8.82 -11.09 -9.32
CA PHE A 32 10.23 -11.20 -9.64
C PHE A 32 11.09 -10.87 -8.41
N HIS A 33 11.99 -11.78 -8.06
CA HIS A 33 12.90 -11.57 -6.95
C HIS A 33 14.22 -10.93 -7.41
N LEU A 34 14.54 -9.76 -6.87
CA LEU A 34 15.67 -8.91 -7.26
C LEU A 34 17.04 -9.55 -7.02
N ASN A 35 17.23 -10.31 -5.94
CA ASN A 35 18.52 -10.94 -5.64
C ASN A 35 18.68 -12.31 -6.33
N SER A 36 17.75 -13.23 -6.10
CA SER A 36 17.83 -14.61 -6.63
C SER A 36 17.50 -14.74 -8.12
N ARG A 37 16.91 -13.70 -8.74
CA ARG A 37 16.34 -13.76 -10.11
C ARG A 37 15.18 -14.75 -10.25
N SER A 38 14.63 -15.23 -9.14
CA SER A 38 13.45 -16.10 -9.15
C SER A 38 12.26 -15.38 -9.78
N LEU A 39 11.47 -16.13 -10.54
CA LEU A 39 10.26 -15.63 -11.19
C LEU A 39 9.10 -16.56 -10.85
N ILE A 40 8.02 -16.00 -10.32
CA ILE A 40 6.74 -16.68 -10.15
C ILE A 40 5.79 -16.08 -11.17
N GLN A 41 5.35 -16.88 -12.13
CA GLN A 41 4.34 -16.48 -13.08
C GLN A 41 2.98 -16.45 -12.36
N LEU A 42 2.32 -15.29 -12.42
CA LEU A 42 0.94 -15.15 -11.99
C LEU A 42 0.03 -15.47 -13.18
N PRO A 43 -1.26 -15.76 -12.95
CA PRO A 43 -2.20 -15.90 -14.05
C PRO A 43 -2.22 -14.65 -14.93
N HIS A 44 -2.54 -14.83 -16.20
CA HIS A 44 -2.69 -13.73 -17.14
C HIS A 44 -3.81 -12.77 -16.71
N MET A 45 -3.66 -11.48 -17.02
CA MET A 45 -4.63 -10.43 -16.66
C MET A 45 -6.06 -10.72 -17.15
N THR A 46 -6.20 -11.44 -18.27
CA THR A 46 -7.51 -11.90 -18.82
C THR A 46 -8.28 -12.84 -17.89
N THR A 47 -7.64 -13.42 -16.87
CA THR A 47 -8.32 -14.26 -15.88
C THR A 47 -8.99 -13.46 -14.77
N LEU A 48 -8.78 -12.15 -14.68
CA LEU A 48 -9.52 -11.23 -13.81
C LEU A 48 -10.93 -11.00 -14.36
N LYS A 49 -11.85 -11.93 -14.08
CA LYS A 49 -13.20 -11.92 -14.64
C LYS A 49 -14.01 -10.72 -14.16
N GLY A 50 -14.52 -9.93 -15.11
CA GLY A 50 -15.31 -8.74 -14.81
C GLY A 50 -14.45 -7.57 -14.31
N PHE A 51 -13.13 -7.61 -14.58
CA PHE A 51 -12.28 -6.45 -14.46
C PHE A 51 -12.60 -5.47 -15.59
N ASP A 52 -13.23 -4.36 -15.22
CA ASP A 52 -13.44 -3.19 -16.07
C ASP A 52 -13.15 -1.93 -15.22
N SER A 53 -13.03 -0.77 -15.86
CA SER A 53 -12.72 0.49 -15.18
C SER A 53 -13.80 0.97 -14.20
N ASP A 54 -14.99 0.38 -14.26
CA ASP A 54 -16.21 0.90 -13.64
C ASP A 54 -16.70 -0.03 -12.50
N ASN A 55 -16.08 -1.21 -12.33
CA ASN A 55 -16.53 -2.25 -11.42
C ASN A 55 -15.37 -2.79 -10.58
N GLU A 56 -15.14 -2.13 -9.46
CA GLU A 56 -14.09 -2.50 -8.52
C GLU A 56 -14.47 -3.78 -7.76
N ARG A 57 -13.59 -4.78 -7.84
CA ARG A 57 -13.74 -6.09 -7.21
C ARG A 57 -12.42 -6.53 -6.61
N GLY A 58 -12.50 -7.31 -5.53
CA GLY A 58 -11.35 -8.03 -4.99
C GLY A 58 -10.99 -9.24 -5.86
N TYR A 59 -9.69 -9.49 -5.99
CA TYR A 59 -9.17 -10.69 -6.64
C TYR A 59 -8.03 -11.25 -5.80
N TYR A 60 -7.93 -12.57 -5.70
CA TYR A 60 -6.75 -13.22 -5.18
C TYR A 60 -6.38 -14.43 -6.04
N TRP A 61 -5.14 -14.89 -5.86
CA TRP A 61 -4.65 -16.10 -6.49
C TRP A 61 -3.77 -16.84 -5.50
N LYS A 62 -3.73 -18.17 -5.64
CA LYS A 62 -2.79 -19.02 -4.93
C LYS A 62 -2.20 -20.10 -5.85
N PRO A 63 -1.00 -20.61 -5.55
CA PRO A 63 -0.39 -21.68 -6.33
C PRO A 63 -1.34 -22.85 -6.59
N GLY A 64 -1.32 -23.38 -7.80
CA GLY A 64 -2.19 -24.48 -8.25
C GLY A 64 -3.53 -24.04 -8.84
N LYS A 65 -3.88 -22.75 -8.80
CA LYS A 65 -5.04 -22.22 -9.53
C LYS A 65 -4.65 -21.73 -10.92
N ASN A 66 -5.50 -21.95 -11.91
CA ASN A 66 -5.28 -21.52 -13.31
C ASN A 66 -5.62 -20.05 -13.58
N GLY A 67 -6.21 -19.35 -12.61
CA GLY A 67 -6.73 -18.00 -12.77
C GLY A 67 -7.02 -17.35 -11.42
N PHE A 68 -7.21 -16.03 -11.43
CA PHE A 68 -7.66 -15.30 -10.24
C PHE A 68 -9.07 -15.73 -9.83
N ILE A 69 -9.29 -15.74 -8.52
CA ILE A 69 -10.61 -15.94 -7.92
C ILE A 69 -11.18 -14.57 -7.59
N THR A 70 -12.37 -14.30 -8.12
CA THR A 70 -13.11 -13.07 -7.82
C THR A 70 -13.72 -13.18 -6.42
N VAL A 71 -13.60 -12.09 -5.68
CA VAL A 71 -14.22 -11.93 -4.37
C VAL A 71 -15.31 -10.88 -4.49
N GLU A 72 -16.49 -11.21 -3.99
CA GLU A 72 -17.53 -10.22 -3.77
C GLU A 72 -17.14 -9.38 -2.54
N THR A 73 -16.84 -8.12 -2.80
CA THR A 73 -16.48 -7.15 -1.78
C THR A 73 -17.34 -5.90 -1.92
N ARG A 74 -17.09 -4.91 -1.06
CA ARG A 74 -17.74 -3.60 -1.18
C ARG A 74 -17.39 -2.98 -2.54
N LYS A 75 -18.40 -2.47 -3.25
CA LYS A 75 -18.23 -1.69 -4.49
C LYS A 75 -17.66 -0.32 -4.18
N ALA A 76 -16.34 -0.25 -4.04
CA ALA A 76 -15.59 0.95 -3.73
C ALA A 76 -14.12 0.81 -4.11
N THR A 77 -13.45 1.95 -4.24
CA THR A 77 -12.04 2.01 -4.57
C THR A 77 -11.22 1.59 -3.37
N TYR A 78 -10.34 0.61 -3.56
CA TYR A 78 -9.41 0.17 -2.53
C TYR A 78 -8.16 1.02 -2.58
N SER A 79 -7.73 1.51 -1.41
CA SER A 79 -6.54 2.35 -1.29
C SER A 79 -5.28 1.53 -1.02
N ASP A 80 -5.39 0.47 -0.21
CA ASP A 80 -4.26 -0.33 0.24
C ASP A 80 -4.70 -1.70 0.79
N VAL A 81 -3.74 -2.63 0.94
CA VAL A 81 -3.96 -3.98 1.47
C VAL A 81 -2.74 -4.50 2.25
N THR A 82 -2.99 -5.20 3.35
CA THR A 82 -1.98 -5.91 4.14
C THR A 82 -2.38 -7.35 4.43
N TRP A 83 -1.41 -8.19 4.80
CA TRP A 83 -1.60 -9.59 5.14
C TRP A 83 -1.07 -9.88 6.53
N HIS A 84 -1.87 -10.54 7.36
CA HIS A 84 -1.42 -11.06 8.65
C HIS A 84 -2.20 -12.32 9.04
N ASP A 85 -1.51 -13.30 9.61
CA ASP A 85 -2.07 -14.53 10.19
C ASP A 85 -3.22 -15.19 9.39
N GLY A 86 -3.00 -15.44 8.10
CA GLY A 86 -4.02 -16.10 7.27
C GLY A 86 -5.14 -15.18 6.77
N GLN A 87 -5.02 -13.87 6.93
CA GLN A 87 -6.04 -12.91 6.54
C GLN A 87 -5.47 -11.76 5.70
N PHE A 88 -6.22 -11.35 4.69
CA PHE A 88 -6.01 -10.04 4.05
C PHE A 88 -6.91 -9.00 4.69
N TYR A 89 -6.36 -7.81 4.90
CA TYR A 89 -7.06 -6.60 5.33
C TYR A 89 -6.87 -5.54 4.26
N GLY A 90 -7.93 -5.16 3.57
CA GLY A 90 -7.92 -4.04 2.62
C GLY A 90 -8.64 -2.84 3.21
N VAL A 91 -8.18 -1.62 2.92
CA VAL A 91 -8.91 -0.39 3.25
C VAL A 91 -9.44 0.27 1.98
N ASP A 92 -10.71 0.65 1.99
CA ASP A 92 -11.31 1.43 0.90
C ASP A 92 -11.22 2.94 1.13
N VAL A 93 -11.39 3.75 0.07
CA VAL A 93 -11.34 5.22 0.13
C VAL A 93 -12.40 5.86 1.04
N ARG A 94 -13.29 5.06 1.64
CA ARG A 94 -14.28 5.51 2.62
C ARG A 94 -13.97 5.01 4.05
N GLY A 95 -12.76 4.50 4.28
CA GLY A 95 -12.29 4.10 5.61
C GLY A 95 -12.84 2.76 6.10
N ASN A 96 -13.50 1.98 5.23
CA ASN A 96 -13.96 0.63 5.60
C ASN A 96 -12.82 -0.35 5.43
N VAL A 97 -12.72 -1.29 6.37
CA VAL A 97 -11.79 -2.41 6.30
C VAL A 97 -12.54 -3.64 5.77
N VAL A 98 -12.01 -4.22 4.71
CA VAL A 98 -12.51 -5.45 4.08
C VAL A 98 -11.56 -6.59 4.40
N ILE A 99 -12.10 -7.67 4.94
CA ILE A 99 -11.34 -8.77 5.50
C ILE A 99 -11.65 -10.05 4.73
N LEU A 100 -10.60 -10.69 4.24
CA LEU A 100 -10.66 -12.01 3.64
C LEU A 100 -9.94 -13.00 4.54
N ASP A 101 -10.71 -13.90 5.14
CA ASP A 101 -10.20 -14.88 6.09
C ASP A 101 -9.96 -16.23 5.41
N PHE A 102 -8.70 -16.67 5.39
CA PHE A 102 -8.27 -17.95 4.81
C PHE A 102 -8.00 -19.02 5.87
N ARG A 103 -8.31 -18.76 7.14
CA ARG A 103 -8.14 -19.73 8.22
C ARG A 103 -9.22 -20.81 8.22
N GLY A 104 -10.31 -20.59 7.49
CA GLY A 104 -11.37 -21.57 7.26
C GLY A 104 -10.99 -22.65 6.25
N GLU A 105 -11.77 -23.73 6.21
CA GLU A 105 -11.56 -24.82 5.24
C GLU A 105 -11.92 -24.43 3.80
N LEU A 106 -12.84 -23.48 3.65
CA LEU A 106 -13.32 -22.99 2.36
C LEU A 106 -12.60 -21.71 1.96
N GLU A 107 -12.37 -21.59 0.65
CA GLU A 107 -11.79 -20.40 0.05
C GLU A 107 -12.75 -19.21 0.19
N PRO A 108 -12.30 -18.05 0.71
CA PRO A 108 -13.19 -16.92 0.86
C PRO A 108 -13.60 -16.39 -0.53
N THR A 109 -14.90 -16.24 -0.74
CA THR A 109 -15.47 -15.62 -1.95
C THR A 109 -16.23 -14.34 -1.64
N ILE A 110 -16.39 -14.00 -0.36
CA ILE A 110 -17.07 -12.80 0.13
C ILE A 110 -16.19 -12.16 1.20
N GLY A 111 -15.98 -10.85 1.11
CA GLY A 111 -15.26 -10.09 2.13
C GLY A 111 -16.16 -9.67 3.29
N ARG A 112 -15.70 -9.87 4.53
CA ARG A 112 -16.31 -9.26 5.71
C ARG A 112 -15.97 -7.77 5.73
N ILE A 113 -16.95 -6.92 5.98
CA ILE A 113 -16.77 -5.47 5.98
C ILE A 113 -16.99 -4.97 7.41
N VAL A 114 -16.04 -4.19 7.91
CA VAL A 114 -16.17 -3.40 9.13
C VAL A 114 -15.79 -1.96 8.84
N GLN A 115 -16.35 -1.04 9.61
CA GLN A 115 -15.98 0.35 9.52
C GLN A 115 -14.72 0.59 10.35
N GLY A 116 -13.60 0.92 9.70
CA GLY A 116 -12.34 1.20 10.39
C GLY A 116 -12.33 2.62 10.94
N ILE A 117 -12.35 3.61 10.04
CA ILE A 117 -12.43 5.03 10.41
C ILE A 117 -13.60 5.73 9.69
N PRO A 118 -14.25 6.75 10.30
CA PRO A 118 -15.39 7.41 9.69
C PRO A 118 -15.02 8.24 8.46
N SER A 119 -15.88 8.22 7.44
CA SER A 119 -15.63 8.88 6.16
C SER A 119 -15.45 10.39 6.24
N ASP A 120 -16.02 11.02 7.27
CA ASP A 120 -15.99 12.47 7.45
C ASP A 120 -14.58 12.98 7.81
N PHE A 121 -13.70 12.10 8.31
CA PHE A 121 -12.32 12.43 8.66
C PHE A 121 -11.32 12.30 7.51
N ILE A 122 -11.73 11.73 6.36
CA ILE A 122 -10.79 11.24 5.34
C ILE A 122 -11.08 11.79 3.94
N CYS A 123 -11.97 12.76 3.82
CA CYS A 123 -12.35 13.32 2.53
C CYS A 123 -11.14 13.97 1.84
N GLY A 124 -10.73 13.42 0.70
CA GLY A 124 -9.59 13.94 -0.08
C GLY A 124 -8.22 13.43 0.35
N MET A 125 -8.17 12.51 1.33
CA MET A 125 -6.93 11.92 1.83
C MET A 125 -6.61 10.58 1.14
N LYS A 126 -5.34 10.18 1.19
CA LYS A 126 -4.92 8.81 0.85
C LYS A 126 -4.95 7.96 2.13
N LEU A 127 -5.37 6.70 1.98
CA LEU A 127 -5.37 5.74 3.08
C LEU A 127 -4.35 4.64 2.85
N TYR A 128 -3.77 4.18 3.96
CA TYR A 128 -2.91 3.01 4.03
C TYR A 128 -3.41 2.08 5.12
N ILE A 129 -3.07 0.79 5.02
CA ILE A 129 -3.37 -0.18 6.06
C ILE A 129 -2.13 -1.03 6.35
N VAL A 130 -1.78 -1.10 7.63
CA VAL A 130 -0.58 -1.81 8.08
C VAL A 130 -0.93 -2.65 9.30
N HIS A 131 -0.43 -3.88 9.33
CA HIS A 131 -0.43 -4.69 10.54
C HIS A 131 0.95 -4.62 11.20
N SER A 132 1.00 -4.38 12.51
CA SER A 132 2.23 -4.36 13.30
C SER A 132 1.97 -4.84 14.72
N GLN A 133 2.84 -5.69 15.26
CA GLN A 133 2.81 -6.12 16.67
C GLN A 133 1.45 -6.65 17.19
N GLY A 134 0.66 -7.29 16.32
CA GLY A 134 -0.68 -7.81 16.67
C GLY A 134 -1.81 -6.78 16.57
N GLU A 135 -1.51 -5.59 16.07
CA GLU A 135 -2.45 -4.49 15.92
C GLU A 135 -2.59 -4.10 14.45
N LEU A 136 -3.77 -3.60 14.09
CA LEU A 136 -4.08 -3.13 12.74
C LEU A 136 -4.24 -1.61 12.76
N PHE A 137 -3.54 -0.95 11.85
CA PHE A 137 -3.53 0.51 11.73
C PHE A 137 -4.06 0.93 10.37
N VAL A 138 -4.95 1.92 10.38
CA VAL A 138 -5.33 2.68 9.19
C VAL A 138 -4.67 4.06 9.30
N ILE A 139 -3.94 4.44 8.26
CA ILE A 139 -3.17 5.68 8.23
C ILE A 139 -3.78 6.60 7.17
N THR A 140 -3.99 7.86 7.51
CA THR A 140 -4.39 8.91 6.57
C THR A 140 -3.18 9.71 6.14
N ARG A 141 -3.19 10.19 4.90
CA ARG A 141 -2.22 11.17 4.36
C ARG A 141 -2.98 12.29 3.69
N ASP A 142 -2.79 13.50 4.19
CA ASP A 142 -3.29 14.71 3.55
C ASP A 142 -2.28 15.28 2.54
N GLY A 143 -2.72 16.23 1.72
CA GLY A 143 -1.86 16.94 0.76
C GLY A 143 -1.64 16.22 -0.57
N ILE A 144 -2.43 15.16 -0.85
CA ILE A 144 -2.30 14.35 -2.08
C ILE A 144 -2.83 15.03 -3.34
N CYS A 145 -3.64 16.08 -3.17
CA CYS A 145 -4.21 16.87 -4.26
C CYS A 145 -3.50 18.21 -4.39
N ASN A 146 -3.57 18.81 -5.58
CA ASN A 146 -3.05 20.16 -5.76
C ASN A 146 -3.84 21.16 -4.91
N HIS A 147 -3.15 21.88 -4.05
CA HIS A 147 -3.73 22.96 -3.27
C HIS A 147 -4.38 24.00 -4.22
N PRO A 148 -5.61 24.46 -3.94
CA PRO A 148 -6.37 25.31 -4.86
C PRO A 148 -5.64 26.60 -5.27
N GLU A 149 -4.84 27.17 -4.36
CA GLU A 149 -4.14 28.44 -4.58
C GLU A 149 -2.75 28.24 -5.20
N THR A 150 -1.85 27.53 -4.51
CA THR A 150 -0.45 27.35 -4.94
C THR A 150 -0.30 26.42 -6.14
N LYS A 151 -1.33 25.59 -6.44
CA LYS A 151 -1.29 24.52 -7.45
C LYS A 151 -0.16 23.49 -7.21
N THR A 152 0.30 23.39 -5.97
CA THR A 152 1.29 22.38 -5.55
C THR A 152 0.59 21.31 -4.73
N TYR A 153 1.11 20.09 -4.79
CA TYR A 153 0.80 19.02 -3.84
C TYR A 153 2.06 18.71 -3.01
N GLY A 154 1.86 18.01 -1.90
CA GLY A 154 2.89 17.66 -0.95
C GLY A 154 2.24 17.27 0.36
N VAL A 155 2.81 16.32 1.09
CA VAL A 155 2.24 15.91 2.37
C VAL A 155 2.11 17.10 3.33
N GLU A 156 0.97 17.16 4.01
CA GLU A 156 0.69 18.14 5.05
C GLU A 156 0.67 17.45 6.43
N GLU A 157 0.04 16.29 6.52
CA GLU A 157 -0.14 15.55 7.77
C GLU A 157 -0.28 14.04 7.52
N PHE A 158 0.15 13.25 8.50
CA PHE A 158 -0.25 11.84 8.64
C PHE A 158 -0.94 11.63 9.98
N VAL A 159 -2.08 10.93 9.97
CA VAL A 159 -2.74 10.48 11.20
C VAL A 159 -2.75 8.96 11.22
N VAL A 160 -2.32 8.36 12.33
CA VAL A 160 -2.31 6.91 12.51
C VAL A 160 -3.42 6.52 13.47
N CYS A 161 -4.35 5.69 12.99
CA CYS A 161 -5.45 5.16 13.79
C CYS A 161 -5.31 3.66 13.96
N LYS A 162 -5.18 3.19 15.20
CA LYS A 162 -5.40 1.78 15.55
C LYS A 162 -6.88 1.47 15.38
N VAL A 163 -7.20 0.37 14.70
CA VAL A 163 -8.60 -0.04 14.44
C VAL A 163 -8.86 -1.42 15.03
N ASP A 164 -10.02 -1.58 15.66
CA ASP A 164 -10.52 -2.87 16.12
C ASP A 164 -11.50 -3.42 15.08
N VAL A 165 -11.11 -4.54 14.48
CA VAL A 165 -11.89 -5.20 13.43
C VAL A 165 -12.62 -6.44 13.91
N ASP A 166 -12.42 -6.86 15.15
CA ASP A 166 -13.09 -8.03 15.73
C ASP A 166 -14.45 -7.65 16.31
N ASN A 167 -14.59 -6.40 16.74
CA ASN A 167 -15.87 -5.82 17.09
C ASN A 167 -16.62 -5.30 15.85
N ASN A 168 -17.94 -5.50 15.83
CA ASN A 168 -18.80 -4.99 14.75
C ASN A 168 -19.19 -3.52 14.93
N GLU A 169 -18.82 -2.90 16.05
CA GLU A 169 -19.00 -1.48 16.31
C GLU A 169 -17.76 -0.70 15.87
N ILE A 170 -17.95 0.55 15.46
CA ILE A 170 -16.84 1.42 15.06
C ILE A 170 -15.94 1.66 16.28
N SER A 171 -14.68 1.25 16.18
CA SER A 171 -13.70 1.41 17.26
C SER A 171 -12.34 1.71 16.65
N TYR A 172 -11.87 2.93 16.87
CA TYR A 172 -10.55 3.38 16.47
C TYR A 172 -9.96 4.34 17.51
N GLU A 173 -8.64 4.34 17.61
CA GLU A 173 -7.86 5.19 18.50
C GLU A 173 -6.72 5.82 17.70
N GLU A 174 -6.64 7.15 17.71
CA GLU A 174 -5.49 7.86 17.16
C GLU A 174 -4.28 7.63 18.06
N VAL A 175 -3.15 7.25 17.46
CA VAL A 175 -1.90 6.97 18.16
C VAL A 175 -0.77 7.77 17.55
N ASN A 176 0.13 8.27 18.40
CA ASN A 176 1.35 8.96 18.00
C ASN A 176 2.63 8.23 18.44
N ASP A 177 2.46 7.04 19.02
CA ASP A 177 3.53 6.14 19.42
C ASP A 177 3.31 4.77 18.77
N LEU A 178 4.33 4.31 18.06
CA LEU A 178 4.46 3.06 17.33
C LEU A 178 5.50 2.16 18.00
N ASP A 179 5.84 2.46 19.25
CA ASP A 179 6.89 1.82 20.03
C ASP A 179 8.24 1.81 19.27
N ASN A 180 8.84 0.63 19.10
CA ASN A 180 10.11 0.44 18.40
C ASN A 180 9.95 0.27 16.88
N SER A 181 8.85 0.79 16.31
CA SER A 181 8.53 0.63 14.88
C SER A 181 8.58 1.95 14.11
N SER A 182 8.78 1.83 12.80
CA SER A 182 8.52 2.89 11.81
C SER A 182 7.61 2.37 10.72
N LEU A 183 6.89 3.26 10.06
CA LEU A 183 6.10 2.92 8.88
C LEU A 183 6.84 3.32 7.61
N PHE A 184 6.74 2.48 6.58
CA PHE A 184 7.19 2.79 5.22
C PHE A 184 5.95 2.76 4.31
N LEU A 185 5.56 3.91 3.79
CA LEU A 185 4.34 4.12 3.02
C LEU A 185 4.64 4.66 1.61
N GLY A 186 3.74 4.47 0.66
CA GLY A 186 3.83 5.10 -0.67
C GLY A 186 3.37 4.19 -1.80
N PHE A 187 3.90 4.42 -3.00
CA PHE A 187 3.35 3.87 -4.26
C PHE A 187 3.47 2.34 -4.39
N SER A 188 4.26 1.71 -3.53
CA SER A 188 4.60 0.29 -3.62
C SER A 188 3.85 -0.53 -2.58
N ALA A 189 4.26 -0.40 -1.33
CA ALA A 189 3.69 -1.12 -0.23
C ALA A 189 3.72 -0.27 1.03
N SER A 190 2.85 -0.63 1.94
CA SER A 190 2.75 -0.09 3.29
C SER A 190 3.17 -1.17 4.27
N VAL A 191 4.25 -0.94 5.00
CA VAL A 191 4.77 -1.91 5.98
C VAL A 191 5.20 -1.21 7.25
N ALA A 192 5.08 -1.90 8.37
CA ALA A 192 5.77 -1.56 9.61
C ALA A 192 7.09 -2.31 9.67
N VAL A 193 8.13 -1.66 10.18
CA VAL A 193 9.44 -2.26 10.35
C VAL A 193 9.97 -2.03 11.76
N ASP A 194 10.72 -3.00 12.25
CA ASP A 194 11.55 -2.85 13.44
C ASP A 194 12.73 -1.90 13.13
N VAL A 195 12.93 -0.92 13.99
CA VAL A 195 13.92 0.15 13.76
C VAL A 195 15.35 -0.32 13.90
N GLU A 196 15.62 -1.32 14.74
CA GLU A 196 16.96 -1.88 14.92
C GLU A 196 17.38 -2.66 13.68
N GLN A 197 16.43 -3.39 13.08
CA GLN A 197 16.66 -4.16 11.87
C GLN A 197 17.05 -3.29 10.67
N TYR A 198 16.39 -2.14 10.49
CA TYR A 198 16.58 -1.28 9.32
C TYR A 198 17.45 -0.04 9.60
N GLY A 199 17.82 0.21 10.85
CA GLY A 199 18.58 1.39 11.25
C GLY A 199 17.82 2.70 11.02
N CYS A 200 16.50 2.67 11.14
CA CYS A 200 15.63 3.85 11.01
C CYS A 200 15.26 4.45 12.37
N LYS A 201 14.54 5.57 12.37
CA LYS A 201 14.08 6.24 13.60
C LYS A 201 12.71 5.71 14.00
N ALA A 202 12.54 5.26 15.25
CA ALA A 202 11.24 4.91 15.81
C ALA A 202 10.27 6.09 15.75
N ASN A 203 8.96 5.84 15.67
CA ASN A 203 7.93 6.90 15.59
C ASN A 203 8.03 7.81 14.38
N HIS A 204 8.50 7.26 13.26
CA HIS A 204 8.57 7.98 11.99
C HIS A 204 7.85 7.23 10.88
N ILE A 205 7.35 8.00 9.91
CA ILE A 205 6.76 7.52 8.68
C ILE A 205 7.68 7.94 7.53
N TYR A 206 8.27 6.95 6.88
CA TYR A 206 9.06 7.12 5.66
C TYR A 206 8.10 6.98 4.47
N PHE A 207 7.96 8.03 3.66
CA PHE A 207 7.01 8.01 2.55
C PHE A 207 7.68 8.27 1.19
N THR A 208 7.12 7.65 0.16
CA THR A 208 7.37 8.04 -1.24
C THR A 208 6.15 8.71 -1.86
N ASP A 209 6.37 9.30 -3.03
CA ASP A 209 5.35 10.04 -3.76
C ASP A 209 4.37 9.08 -4.43
N ASP A 210 3.15 9.04 -3.95
CA ASP A 210 2.02 8.28 -4.50
C ASP A 210 0.80 9.16 -4.77
N CYS A 211 1.01 10.47 -4.85
CA CYS A 211 0.02 11.52 -5.13
C CYS A 211 -0.40 11.52 -6.61
N SER A 212 -0.80 10.36 -7.12
CA SER A 212 -0.96 10.09 -8.55
C SER A 212 -1.97 11.00 -9.24
N THR A 213 -3.04 11.38 -8.55
CA THR A 213 -4.03 12.35 -9.01
C THR A 213 -3.42 13.71 -9.31
N ALA A 214 -2.46 14.17 -8.51
CA ALA A 214 -1.76 15.43 -8.72
C ALA A 214 -0.65 15.30 -9.77
N TYR A 215 0.24 14.31 -9.63
CA TYR A 215 1.45 14.25 -10.44
C TYR A 215 1.24 13.70 -11.86
N TYR A 216 0.14 13.01 -12.17
CA TYR A 216 -0.13 12.59 -13.55
C TYR A 216 -0.32 13.78 -14.51
N SER A 217 -0.74 14.92 -13.97
CA SER A 217 -0.85 16.18 -14.71
C SER A 217 0.47 16.96 -14.79
N SER A 218 1.49 16.57 -14.01
CA SER A 218 2.81 17.19 -13.98
C SER A 218 3.68 16.71 -15.14
N GLU A 219 4.42 17.62 -15.78
CA GLU A 219 5.36 17.27 -16.86
C GLU A 219 6.43 16.29 -16.40
N LYS A 220 7.01 16.51 -15.21
CA LYS A 220 8.06 15.67 -14.62
C LYS A 220 7.50 14.33 -14.09
N GLY A 221 6.21 14.25 -13.80
CA GLY A 221 5.60 13.11 -13.10
C GLY A 221 5.74 13.19 -11.59
N GLY A 222 5.63 12.04 -10.92
CA GLY A 222 5.76 11.91 -9.46
C GLY A 222 7.22 11.73 -9.03
N GLY A 223 7.47 11.74 -7.73
CA GLY A 223 8.79 11.65 -7.11
C GLY A 223 9.25 12.95 -6.45
N LYS A 224 8.35 13.94 -6.30
CA LYS A 224 8.62 15.18 -5.57
C LYS A 224 8.36 15.01 -4.07
N ASP A 225 7.26 14.34 -3.75
CA ASP A 225 6.68 14.33 -2.42
C ASP A 225 7.15 13.10 -1.62
N MET A 226 8.38 13.19 -1.13
CA MET A 226 9.05 12.13 -0.39
C MET A 226 9.77 12.70 0.83
N GLY A 227 9.72 11.96 1.93
CA GLY A 227 10.33 12.42 3.16
C GLY A 227 10.12 11.48 4.32
N ILE A 228 10.54 11.96 5.48
CA ILE A 228 10.40 11.33 6.78
C ILE A 228 9.51 12.27 7.59
N TYR A 229 8.37 11.77 8.02
CA TYR A 229 7.45 12.45 8.93
C TYR A 229 7.71 11.94 10.35
N ASN A 230 7.94 12.84 11.30
CA ASN A 230 8.06 12.51 12.72
C ASN A 230 6.69 12.59 13.37
N LEU A 231 6.19 11.47 13.90
CA LEU A 231 4.85 11.37 14.45
C LEU A 231 4.68 12.09 15.80
N LEU A 232 5.79 12.50 16.44
CA LEU A 232 5.77 13.16 17.75
C LEU A 232 5.65 14.68 17.70
N ASP A 233 6.15 15.30 16.61
CA ASP A 233 6.22 16.76 16.47
C ASP A 233 5.79 17.28 15.08
N ASP A 234 5.25 16.38 14.26
CA ASP A 234 4.70 16.63 12.92
C ASP A 234 5.70 17.21 11.92
N THR A 235 7.00 17.09 12.21
CA THR A 235 8.04 17.61 11.31
C THR A 235 8.25 16.70 10.11
N ILE A 236 8.45 17.32 8.95
CA ILE A 236 8.78 16.63 7.69
C ILE A 236 10.19 17.00 7.26
N GLU A 237 11.06 16.00 7.11
CA GLU A 237 12.41 16.15 6.57
C GLU A 237 12.62 15.33 5.29
N PRO A 238 13.43 15.80 4.33
CA PRO A 238 13.74 15.02 3.13
C PRO A 238 14.69 13.85 3.46
N HIS A 239 14.34 12.61 3.08
CA HIS A 239 15.30 11.47 3.09
C HIS A 239 16.15 11.38 1.82
N TYR A 240 15.76 12.10 0.76
CA TYR A 240 16.45 12.12 -0.51
C TYR A 240 16.53 13.55 -1.02
N THR A 241 17.75 14.06 -1.21
CA THR A 241 18.00 15.44 -1.64
C THR A 241 18.18 15.60 -3.16
N GLY A 242 18.13 14.50 -3.92
CA GLY A 242 18.25 14.50 -5.37
C GLY A 242 16.89 14.63 -6.09
N GLU A 243 16.92 14.55 -7.41
CA GLU A 243 15.73 14.46 -8.25
C GLU A 243 15.54 13.03 -8.77
N SER A 244 14.34 12.45 -8.60
CA SER A 244 14.02 11.08 -9.03
C SER A 244 12.62 10.98 -9.65
N TYR A 245 12.32 11.95 -10.51
CA TYR A 245 11.00 12.07 -11.12
C TYR A 245 10.70 10.99 -12.16
N HIS A 246 9.47 10.46 -12.13
CA HIS A 246 8.99 9.55 -13.17
C HIS A 246 7.46 9.62 -13.31
N ARG A 247 6.97 9.60 -14.55
CA ARG A 247 5.53 9.72 -14.85
C ARG A 247 4.71 8.49 -14.44
N PHE A 248 5.33 7.31 -14.43
CA PHE A 248 4.60 6.04 -14.28
C PHE A 248 5.06 5.19 -13.10
N SER A 249 6.20 5.53 -12.49
CA SER A 249 6.91 4.69 -11.53
C SER A 249 7.76 5.61 -10.66
N PRO A 250 7.12 6.47 -9.85
CA PRO A 250 7.85 7.24 -8.86
C PRO A 250 8.64 6.29 -7.94
N PRO A 251 9.58 6.80 -7.13
CA PRO A 251 10.40 5.97 -6.26
C PRO A 251 9.57 5.01 -5.40
N ILE A 252 10.05 3.77 -5.30
CA ILE A 252 9.42 2.68 -4.56
C ILE A 252 10.34 2.18 -3.46
N TRP A 253 9.76 1.58 -2.43
CA TRP A 253 10.52 0.90 -1.38
C TRP A 253 10.96 -0.49 -1.84
N ILE A 254 12.22 -0.81 -1.56
CA ILE A 254 12.77 -2.16 -1.73
C ILE A 254 13.26 -2.63 -0.36
N PHE A 255 12.64 -3.69 0.15
CA PHE A 255 13.01 -4.30 1.41
C PHE A 255 13.97 -5.46 1.12
N ASN A 256 15.10 -5.54 1.84
CA ASN A 256 16.14 -6.56 1.59
C ASN A 256 16.26 -7.59 2.72
N THR A 257 15.65 -7.34 3.87
CA THR A 257 15.67 -8.22 5.03
C THR A 257 14.28 -8.78 5.29
N PRO A 258 14.13 -10.07 5.64
CA PRO A 258 12.87 -10.66 6.09
C PRO A 258 12.27 -9.83 7.23
N PHE A 259 11.02 -9.40 7.15
CA PHE A 259 10.36 -8.79 8.31
C PHE A 259 10.30 -9.83 9.44
N SER A 260 10.66 -9.44 10.66
CA SER A 260 10.42 -10.28 11.83
C SER A 260 8.91 -10.51 11.95
N ALA A 261 8.52 -11.78 11.88
CA ALA A 261 7.12 -12.21 12.06
C ALA A 261 6.66 -12.01 13.51
#